data_AF-A0A8T5L542-F1
#
_entry.id   AF-A0A8T5L542-F1
#
_cell.length_a   1.000
_cell.length_b   1.000
_cell.length_c   1.000
_cell.angle_alpha   90.00
_cell.angle_beta   90.00
_cell.angle_gamma   90.00
#
_symmetry.space_group_name_H-M   'P 1'
#
loop_
_entity.id
_entity.type
_entity.pdbx_description
1 polymer ?
#
loop_
_entity_poly.entity_id
_entity_poly.type
_entity_poly.pdbx_seq_one_letter_code
_entity_poly.pdbx_strand_id
1 'polypeptide(L)' 'MKSCIYCKVDVADESVIDFCDRCGEGVFGRKMLEAIKENMEKAERTGNLNQGSISFSKDTQELKD' A
#
# COMPACT_ATOMS: atom_id res chain seq x y z
N MET A 1 -0.70 -6.79 -10.75
CA MET A 1 0.69 -6.76 -10.30
C MET A 1 1.04 -5.30 -10.07
N LYS A 2 1.54 -4.94 -8.89
CA LYS A 2 2.08 -3.61 -8.60
C LYS A 2 3.50 -3.52 -9.16
N SER A 3 3.99 -2.31 -9.39
CA SER A 3 5.38 -2.09 -9.79
C SER A 3 6.12 -1.36 -8.67
N CYS A 4 7.29 -1.87 -8.30
CA CYS A 4 8.16 -1.22 -7.32
C CYS A 4 8.42 0.25 -7.72
N ILE A 5 8.14 1.19 -6.83
CA ILE A 5 8.28 2.63 -7.11
C ILE A 5 9.70 3.03 -7.52
N TYR A 6 10.72 2.30 -7.05
CA TYR A 6 12.13 2.57 -7.31
C TYR A 6 12.63 1.91 -8.60
N CYS A 7 12.58 0.58 -8.70
CA CYS A 7 13.23 -0.15 -9.80
C CYS A 7 12.27 -0.78 -10.80
N LYS A 8 10.95 -0.53 -10.66
CA LYS A 8 9.89 -0.98 -11.57
C LYS A 8 9.76 -2.50 -11.74
N VAL A 9 10.39 -3.30 -10.88
CA VAL A 9 10.17 -4.74 -10.83
C VAL A 9 8.77 -5.03 -10.29
N ASP A 10 8.22 -6.18 -10.67
CA ASP A 10 6.93 -6.65 -10.19
C ASP A 10 6.93 -6.83 -8.66
N VAL A 11 5.84 -6.37 -8.05
CA VAL A 11 5.50 -6.53 -6.64
C VAL A 11 4.08 -7.10 -6.58
N ALA A 12 3.85 -8.05 -5.68
CA ALA A 12 2.55 -8.70 -5.53
C ALA A 12 1.45 -7.67 -5.22
N ASP A 13 0.25 -7.85 -5.80
CA ASP A 13 -0.85 -6.89 -5.60
C ASP A 13 -1.31 -6.84 -4.15
N GLU A 14 -1.26 -7.99 -3.48
CA GLU A 14 -1.56 -8.18 -2.06
C GLU A 14 -0.48 -7.59 -1.12
N SER A 15 0.64 -7.09 -1.66
CA SER A 15 1.67 -6.48 -0.81
C SER A 15 1.18 -5.16 -0.21
N VAL A 16 1.39 -4.98 1.09
CA VAL A 16 1.13 -3.72 1.83
C VAL A 16 2.14 -2.61 1.52
N ILE A 17 3.15 -2.88 0.68
CA ILE A 17 4.18 -1.93 0.26
C ILE A 17 4.25 -1.84 -1.26
N ASP A 18 4.65 -0.68 -1.77
CA ASP A 18 4.79 -0.42 -3.22
C ASP A 18 6.26 -0.51 -3.68
N PHE A 19 7.13 -1.20 -2.94
CA PHE A 19 8.52 -1.39 -3.31
C PHE A 19 9.00 -2.83 -3.05
N CYS A 20 9.98 -3.30 -3.81
CA CYS A 20 10.56 -4.62 -3.62
C CYS A 20 11.54 -4.65 -2.45
N ASP A 21 11.81 -5.85 -1.92
CA ASP A 21 12.66 -6.06 -0.75
C ASP A 21 14.07 -5.53 -0.94
N ARG A 22 14.65 -5.73 -2.13
CA ARG A 22 15.99 -5.22 -2.46
C ARG A 22 16.07 -3.70 -2.33
N CYS A 23 15.06 -2.99 -2.84
CA CYS A 23 15.03 -1.53 -2.75
C CYS A 23 14.70 -1.06 -1.33
N GLY A 24 13.75 -1.72 -0.65
CA GLY A 24 13.42 -1.43 0.74
C GLY A 24 14.61 -1.61 1.68
N GLU A 25 15.36 -2.71 1.54
CA GLU A 25 16.57 -2.97 2.34
C GLU A 25 17.67 -1.94 2.01
N GLY A 26 17.79 -1.52 0.75
CA GLY A 26 18.75 -0.48 0.36
C GLY A 26 18.44 0.91 0.94
N VAL A 27 17.17 1.26 1.12
CA VAL A 27 16.75 2.58 1.64
C VAL A 27 16.68 2.59 3.18
N PHE A 28 16.10 1.55 3.78
CA PHE A 28 15.78 1.50 5.21
C PHE A 28 16.72 0.61 6.02
N GLY A 29 17.43 -0.33 5.36
CA GLY A 29 18.13 -1.42 6.03
C GLY A 29 17.18 -2.54 6.47
N ARG A 30 17.72 -3.76 6.65
CA ARG A 30 16.94 -4.98 6.91
C ARG A 30 15.98 -4.86 8.10
N LYS A 31 16.49 -4.47 9.27
CA LYS A 31 15.70 -4.40 10.51
C LYS A 31 14.56 -3.40 10.40
N MET A 32 14.77 -2.27 9.74
CA MET A 32 13.73 -1.26 9.57
C MET A 32 12.71 -1.70 8.53
N LEU A 33 13.16 -2.34 7.44
CA LEU A 33 12.25 -2.94 6.45
C LEU A 33 11.31 -3.97 7.11
N GLU A 34 11.85 -4.86 7.94
CA GLU A 34 11.07 -5.85 8.70
C GLU A 34 10.02 -5.16 9.59
N ALA A 35 10.42 -4.14 10.36
CA ALA A 35 9.49 -3.39 11.21
C ALA A 35 8.43 -2.62 10.42
N ILE A 36 8.78 -2.04 9.26
CA ILE A 36 7.82 -1.38 8.37
C ILE A 36 6.77 -2.39 7.88
N LYS A 37 7.20 -3.54 7.35
CA LYS A 37 6.29 -4.58 6.87
C LYS A 37 5.37 -5.07 7.99
N GLU A 38 5.92 -5.42 9.15
CA GLU A 38 5.13 -5.91 10.29
C GLU A 38 4.05 -4.89 10.71
N ASN A 39 4.42 -3.60 10.80
CA ASN A 39 3.48 -2.54 11.18
C ASN A 39 2.39 -2.32 10.13
N MET A 40 2.75 -2.33 8.84
CA MET A 40 1.79 -2.14 7.74
C MET A 40 0.82 -3.32 7.63
N GLU A 41 1.31 -4.56 7.74
CA GLU A 41 0.47 -5.75 7.76
C GLU A 41 -0.45 -5.78 9.00
N LYS A 42 0.04 -5.33 10.17
CA LYS A 42 -0.80 -5.17 11.36
C LYS A 42 -1.88 -4.11 11.16
N ALA A 43 -1.54 -2.99 10.52
CA ALA A 43 -2.51 -1.95 10.19
C ALA A 43 -3.57 -2.47 9.22
N GLU A 44 -3.19 -3.28 8.22
CA GLU A 44 -4.10 -3.93 7.28
C GLU A 44 -5.09 -4.85 8.01
N ARG A 45 -4.57 -5.77 8.84
CA ARG A 45 -5.40 -6.71 9.62
C ARG A 45 -6.36 -6.00 10.58
N THR A 46 -6.01 -4.82 11.07
CA THR A 46 -6.85 -4.04 12.01
C THR A 46 -7.76 -3.04 11.31
N GLY A 47 -7.76 -2.97 9.98
CA GLY A 47 -8.53 -1.99 9.20
C GLY A 47 -8.02 -0.55 9.31
N ASN A 48 -6.83 -0.36 9.88
CA ASN A 48 -6.21 0.94 10.12
C ASN A 48 -5.14 1.30 9.07
N LEU A 49 -4.99 0.53 8.00
CA LEU A 49 -4.01 0.85 6.95
C LEU A 49 -4.40 2.13 6.21
N ASN A 50 -5.70 2.36 5.99
CA ASN A 50 -6.22 3.48 5.23
C ASN A 50 -6.64 4.65 6.13
N GLN A 51 -5.71 5.19 6.92
CA GLN A 51 -5.98 6.38 7.73
C GLN A 51 -6.16 7.60 6.84
N GLY A 52 -7.40 8.02 6.61
CA GLY A 52 -7.73 9.25 5.88
C GLY A 52 -8.13 9.07 4.41
N SER A 53 -8.39 7.85 3.94
CA SER A 53 -9.01 7.65 2.63
C SER A 53 -10.46 8.16 2.65
N ILE A 54 -10.75 9.26 1.97
CA ILE A 54 -12.12 9.74 1.76
C ILE A 54 -12.74 8.87 0.67
N SER A 55 -13.60 7.93 1.06
CA SER A 55 -14.46 7.21 0.11
C SER A 55 -15.52 8.18 -0.41
N PHE A 56 -15.51 8.51 -1.71
CA PHE A 56 -16.63 9.21 -2.33
C PHE A 56 -17.79 8.23 -2.48
N SER A 57 -18.75 8.26 -1.56
CA SER A 57 -20.01 7.54 -1.71
C SER A 57 -20.73 8.06 -2.95
N LYS A 58 -20.96 7.18 -3.94
CA LYS A 58 -21.78 7.49 -5.12
C LYS A 58 -23.25 7.55 -4.72
N ASP A 59 -23.68 8.68 -4.20
CA ASP A 59 -25.09 9.01 -4.10
C ASP A 59 -25.32 10.41 -4.69
N THR A 60 -25.78 10.46 -5.95
CA THR A 60 -27.00 11.18 -6.38
C THR A 60 -27.13 11.08 -7.90
N GLN A 61 -27.95 10.11 -8.30
CA GLN A 61 -29.04 10.11 -9.28
C GLN A 61 -29.04 11.06 -10.50
N GLU A 62 -29.41 10.44 -11.62
CA GLU A 62 -29.86 10.99 -12.91
C GLU A 62 -30.71 12.27 -12.79
N LEU A 63 -30.41 13.28 -13.61
CA LEU A 63 -31.46 14.07 -14.26
C LEU A 63 -31.35 13.84 -15.78
N LYS A 64 -32.40 13.24 -16.33
CA LYS A 64 -32.66 13.10 -17.77
C LYS A 64 -33.19 14.42 -18.33
N ASP A 65 -32.74 14.70 -19.55
CA ASP A 65 -33.23 15.62 -20.61
C ASP A 65 -33.47 17.10 -20.26
#